data_AF-A0A914ISM0-F1
#
_entry.id   AF-A0A914ISM0-F1
#
_cell.length_a   1.000
_cell.length_b   1.000
_cell.length_c   1.000
_cell.angle_alpha   90.00
_cell.angle_beta   90.00
_cell.angle_gamma   90.00
#
_symmetry.space_group_name_H-M   'P 1'
#
loop_
_entity.id
_entity.type
_entity.pdbx_description
1 polymer ?
#
loop_
_entity_poly.entity_id
_entity_poly.type
_entity_poly.pdbx_seq_one_letter_code
_entity_poly.pdbx_strand_id
1 'polypeptide(L)'
;MTVCGIFIFIQYSISKAVKKRAQQDTSLEESEARLSCEFIANVKTIQSLTQETKICRRFEETSKEPYKHAVVRGWLMSCILAIGSGFVSLNFSASYLAGLLMIKLGFCSPFTVFQVIESLNIATMMVMATVSFFPEYSRAKVSAALIFQMLAEESEIDNFSEAGIKPEIQGNVQLSDVDFSYPNSRQILTLKKMSIRANFGQTIAI
;
A
#
# COMPACT_ATOMS: atom_id res chain seq x y z
N MET A 1 -24.80 -28.95 2.06
CA MET A 1 -24.56 -27.61 1.49
C MET A 1 -24.76 -26.46 2.48
N THR A 2 -25.77 -26.52 3.36
CA THR A 2 -26.04 -25.47 4.37
C THR A 2 -24.90 -25.25 5.37
N VAL A 3 -24.26 -26.32 5.87
CA VAL A 3 -23.14 -26.22 6.83
C VAL A 3 -21.90 -25.54 6.25
N CYS A 4 -21.51 -25.89 5.00
CA CYS A 4 -20.41 -25.21 4.31
C CYS A 4 -20.73 -23.74 4.03
N GLY A 5 -21.97 -23.41 3.65
CA GLY A 5 -22.39 -22.02 3.41
C GLY A 5 -22.30 -21.15 4.66
N ILE A 6 -22.76 -21.66 5.80
CA ILE A 6 -22.66 -20.97 7.10
C ILE A 6 -21.19 -20.76 7.48
N PHE A 7 -20.34 -21.77 7.29
CA PHE A 7 -18.92 -21.67 7.61
C PHE A 7 -18.18 -20.63 6.74
N ILE A 8 -18.46 -20.61 5.43
CA ILE A 8 -17.90 -19.62 4.50
C ILE A 8 -18.37 -18.21 4.89
N PHE A 9 -19.64 -18.04 5.27
CA PHE A 9 -20.17 -16.75 5.71
C PHE A 9 -19.51 -16.24 7.01
N ILE A 10 -19.28 -17.14 7.97
CA ILE A 10 -18.58 -16.83 9.22
C ILE A 10 -17.13 -16.42 8.93
N GLN A 11 -16.39 -17.21 8.15
CA GLN A 11 -15.02 -16.90 7.76
C GLN A 11 -14.93 -15.56 7.03
N TYR A 12 -15.81 -15.34 6.05
CA TYR A 12 -15.88 -14.08 5.31
C TYR A 12 -16.14 -12.86 6.23
N SER A 13 -17.08 -12.99 7.17
CA SER A 13 -17.41 -11.93 8.12
C SER A 13 -16.24 -11.59 9.04
N ILE A 14 -15.53 -12.62 9.52
CA ILE A 14 -14.35 -12.45 10.36
C ILE A 14 -13.21 -11.82 9.55
N SER A 15 -12.91 -12.32 8.34
CA SER A 15 -11.89 -11.73 7.47
C SER A 15 -12.17 -10.26 7.14
N LYS A 16 -13.44 -9.90 6.91
CA LYS A 16 -13.85 -8.50 6.69
C LYS A 16 -13.63 -7.64 7.94
N ALA A 17 -13.95 -8.14 9.12
CA ALA A 17 -13.72 -7.45 10.38
C ALA A 17 -12.22 -7.24 10.66
N VAL A 18 -11.38 -8.26 10.39
CA VAL A 18 -9.92 -8.18 10.51
C VAL A 18 -9.37 -7.15 9.54
N LYS A 19 -9.79 -7.18 8.27
CA LYS A 19 -9.31 -6.23 7.26
C LYS A 19 -9.63 -4.78 7.61
N LYS A 20 -10.83 -4.52 8.14
CA LYS A 20 -11.22 -3.18 8.61
C LYS A 20 -10.36 -2.71 9.78
N ARG A 21 -10.09 -3.60 10.75
CA ARG A 21 -9.21 -3.29 11.90
C ARG A 21 -7.75 -3.09 11.47
N ALA A 22 -7.26 -3.93 10.55
CA ALA A 22 -5.90 -3.85 10.04
C ALA A 22 -5.61 -2.48 9.40
N GLN A 23 -6.57 -1.87 8.68
CA GLN A 23 -6.40 -0.52 8.14
C GLN A 23 -6.25 0.55 9.23
N GLN A 24 -6.97 0.42 10.33
CA GLN A 24 -6.85 1.33 11.47
C GLN A 24 -5.49 1.14 12.17
N ASP A 25 -5.09 -0.11 12.38
CA ASP A 25 -3.80 -0.44 12.99
C ASP A 25 -2.63 0.13 12.17
N THR A 26 -2.67 0.05 10.84
CA THR A 26 -1.63 0.63 9.97
C THR A 26 -1.50 2.14 10.17
N SER A 27 -2.60 2.88 10.32
CA SER A 27 -2.52 4.34 10.55
C SER A 27 -1.91 4.71 11.91
N LEU A 28 -2.10 3.87 12.93
CA LEU A 28 -1.50 4.05 14.26
C LEU A 28 0.00 3.74 14.22
N GLU A 29 0.38 2.65 13.54
CA GLU A 29 1.77 2.26 13.30
C GLU A 29 2.53 3.35 12.50
N GLU A 30 1.89 3.95 11.50
CA GLU A 30 2.45 5.08 10.73
C GLU A 30 2.73 6.31 11.60
N SER A 31 1.84 6.63 12.55
CA SER A 31 2.03 7.75 13.47
C SER A 31 3.22 7.52 14.40
N GLU A 32 3.38 6.30 14.94
CA GLU A 32 4.53 5.92 15.77
C GLU A 32 5.84 5.95 14.99
N ALA A 33 5.84 5.43 13.76
CA ALA A 33 7.00 5.44 12.87
C ALA A 33 7.42 6.88 12.53
N ARG A 34 6.45 7.74 12.21
CA ARG A 34 6.70 9.17 11.92
C ARG A 34 7.33 9.88 13.11
N LEU A 35 6.80 9.66 14.32
CA LEU A 35 7.32 10.23 15.55
C LEU A 35 8.77 9.79 15.81
N SER A 36 9.06 8.50 15.59
CA SER A 36 10.42 7.95 15.70
C SER A 36 11.39 8.59 14.70
N CYS A 37 10.96 8.75 13.45
CA CYS A 37 11.77 9.42 12.42
C CYS A 37 12.04 10.89 12.78
N GLU A 38 11.06 11.62 13.32
CA GLU A 38 11.22 13.00 13.77
C GLU A 38 12.28 13.11 14.88
N PHE A 39 12.28 12.17 15.83
CA PHE A 39 13.25 12.14 16.93
C PHE A 39 14.66 11.84 16.43
N ILE A 40 14.81 10.86 15.55
CA ILE A 40 16.12 10.50 14.97
C ILE A 40 16.68 11.67 14.16
N ALA A 41 15.84 12.32 13.35
CA ALA A 41 16.24 13.47 12.55
C ALA A 41 16.69 14.67 13.42
N ASN A 42 16.08 14.85 14.59
CA ASN A 42 16.28 16.03 15.44
C ASN A 42 17.00 15.73 16.77
N VAL A 43 17.76 14.63 16.85
CA VAL A 43 18.43 14.19 18.09
C VAL A 43 19.30 15.28 18.73
N LYS A 44 20.08 16.02 17.92
CA LYS A 44 20.95 17.12 18.40
C LYS A 44 20.14 18.28 18.98
N THR A 45 19.00 18.60 18.35
CA THR A 45 18.09 19.66 18.80
C THR A 45 17.47 19.29 20.15
N ILE A 46 17.03 18.03 20.29
CA ILE A 46 16.44 17.52 21.55
C ILE A 46 17.47 17.56 22.68
N GLN A 47 18.71 17.17 22.39
CA GLN A 47 19.84 17.25 23.34
C GLN A 47 20.13 18.70 23.74
N SER A 48 20.19 19.63 22.79
CA SER A 48 20.43 21.05 23.09
C SER A 48 19.32 21.70 23.92
N LEU A 49 18.08 21.22 23.77
CA LEU A 49 16.91 21.70 24.52
C LEU A 49 16.70 20.92 25.83
N THR A 50 17.52 19.92 26.11
CA THR A 50 17.45 19.03 27.29
C THR A 50 16.06 18.42 27.53
N GLN A 51 15.30 18.14 26.45
CA GLN A 51 13.92 17.61 26.52
C GLN A 51 13.79 16.09 26.29
N GLU A 52 14.87 15.33 26.45
CA GLU A 52 14.91 13.88 26.20
C GLU A 52 13.79 13.12 26.95
N THR A 53 13.60 13.41 28.25
CA THR A 53 12.58 12.76 29.09
C THR A 53 11.16 13.03 28.58
N LYS A 54 10.88 14.24 28.08
CA LYS A 54 9.57 14.60 27.54
C LYS A 54 9.27 13.85 26.25
N ILE A 55 10.28 13.69 25.41
CA ILE A 55 10.21 12.95 24.15
C ILE A 55 10.02 11.45 24.40
N CYS A 56 10.79 10.86 25.31
CA CYS A 56 10.63 9.46 25.71
C CYS A 56 9.23 9.18 26.26
N ARG A 57 8.69 10.07 27.09
CA ARG A 57 7.33 9.93 27.62
C ARG A 57 6.27 9.99 26.51
N ARG A 58 6.42 10.93 25.56
CA ARG A 58 5.52 11.05 24.41
C ARG A 58 5.54 9.79 23.54
N PHE A 59 6.73 9.19 23.36
CA PHE A 59 6.87 7.92 22.67
C PHE A 59 6.13 6.80 23.41
N GLU A 60 6.37 6.64 24.72
CA GLU A 60 5.73 5.61 25.53
C GLU A 60 4.19 5.73 25.54
N GLU A 61 3.66 6.96 25.60
CA GLU A 61 2.22 7.23 25.52
C GLU A 61 1.65 6.84 24.16
N THR A 62 2.38 7.11 23.06
CA THR A 62 1.95 6.80 21.70
C THR A 62 2.02 5.30 21.41
N SER A 63 3.04 4.58 21.91
CA SER A 63 3.21 3.14 21.65
C SER A 63 2.25 2.22 22.44
N LYS A 64 1.59 2.72 23.50
CA LYS A 64 0.63 1.93 24.30
C LYS A 64 -0.61 1.51 23.52
N GLU A 65 -1.08 2.37 22.61
CA GLU A 65 -2.26 2.11 21.78
C GLU A 65 -2.02 1.01 20.72
N PRO A 66 -0.97 1.08 19.86
CA PRO A 66 -0.68 0.03 18.90
C PRO A 66 -0.35 -1.29 19.59
N TYR A 67 0.29 -1.29 20.77
CA TYR A 67 0.52 -2.50 21.55
C TYR A 67 -0.78 -3.23 21.94
N LYS A 68 -1.79 -2.50 22.46
CA LYS A 68 -3.09 -3.09 22.82
C LYS A 68 -3.80 -3.68 21.59
N HIS A 69 -3.75 -2.95 20.47
CA HIS A 69 -4.32 -3.41 19.20
C HIS A 69 -3.62 -4.67 18.68
N ALA A 70 -2.28 -4.72 18.75
CA ALA A 70 -1.49 -5.86 18.33
C ALA A 70 -1.82 -7.13 19.12
N VAL A 71 -2.02 -7.04 20.44
CA VAL A 71 -2.40 -8.20 21.27
C VAL A 71 -3.78 -8.73 20.85
N VAL A 72 -4.78 -7.86 20.68
CA VAL A 72 -6.12 -8.28 20.26
C VAL A 72 -6.10 -8.87 18.85
N ARG A 73 -5.32 -8.27 17.94
CA ARG A 73 -5.12 -8.77 16.58
C ARG A 73 -4.45 -10.16 16.58
N GLY A 74 -3.45 -10.38 17.44
CA GLY A 74 -2.78 -11.67 17.58
C GLY A 74 -3.74 -12.79 17.98
N TRP A 75 -4.61 -12.51 18.96
CA TRP A 75 -5.68 -13.44 19.35
C TRP A 75 -6.67 -13.69 18.21
N LEU A 76 -7.13 -12.64 17.54
CA LEU A 76 -8.08 -12.75 16.43
C LEU A 76 -7.51 -13.59 15.27
N MET A 77 -6.26 -13.34 14.88
CA MET A 77 -5.55 -14.10 13.84
C MET A 77 -5.39 -15.57 14.23
N SER A 78 -5.06 -15.84 15.50
CA SER A 78 -4.92 -17.20 16.02
C SER A 78 -6.25 -17.96 15.96
N CYS A 79 -7.36 -17.33 16.35
CA CYS A 79 -8.69 -17.94 16.25
C CYS A 79 -9.06 -18.28 14.80
N ILE A 80 -8.79 -17.38 13.85
CA ILE A 80 -9.08 -17.61 12.42
C ILE A 80 -8.28 -18.79 11.89
N LEU A 81 -6.98 -18.84 12.20
CA LEU A 81 -6.11 -19.92 11.77
C LEU A 81 -6.58 -21.26 12.36
N ALA A 82 -6.92 -21.29 13.65
CA ALA A 82 -7.42 -22.50 14.32
C ALA A 82 -8.73 -23.01 13.70
N ILE A 83 -9.70 -22.13 13.47
CA ILE A 83 -10.98 -22.48 12.87
C ILE A 83 -10.78 -22.95 11.41
N GLY A 84 -9.92 -22.28 10.65
CA GLY A 84 -9.58 -22.65 9.28
C GLY A 84 -8.95 -24.04 9.18
N SER A 85 -7.89 -24.28 9.94
CA SER A 85 -7.19 -25.57 9.96
C SER A 85 -8.07 -26.71 10.48
N GLY A 86 -8.89 -26.46 11.51
CA GLY A 86 -9.82 -27.44 12.04
C GLY A 86 -10.88 -27.87 11.02
N PHE A 87 -11.38 -26.93 10.21
CA PHE A 87 -12.37 -27.24 9.17
C PHE A 87 -11.81 -28.10 8.03
N VAL A 88 -10.55 -27.87 7.63
CA VAL A 88 -9.89 -28.71 6.61
C VAL A 88 -9.81 -30.16 7.10
N SER A 89 -9.36 -30.37 8.33
CA SER A 89 -9.28 -31.72 8.92
C SER A 89 -10.65 -32.40 9.01
N LEU A 90 -11.70 -31.67 9.45
CA LEU A 90 -13.07 -32.20 9.51
C LEU A 90 -13.63 -32.53 8.11
N ASN A 91 -13.37 -31.69 7.12
CA ASN A 91 -13.79 -31.92 5.74
C ASN A 91 -13.12 -33.18 5.15
N PHE A 92 -11.83 -33.36 5.42
CA PHE A 92 -11.10 -34.56 5.02
C PHE A 92 -11.72 -35.79 5.69
N SER A 93 -11.88 -35.78 7.03
CA SER A 93 -12.50 -36.90 7.76
C SER A 93 -13.90 -37.25 7.23
N ALA A 94 -14.76 -36.25 6.97
CA ALA A 94 -16.10 -36.46 6.43
C ALA A 94 -16.07 -37.06 5.01
N SER A 95 -15.13 -36.61 4.17
CA SER A 95 -14.96 -37.11 2.80
C SER A 95 -14.53 -38.58 2.78
N TYR A 96 -13.58 -38.97 3.64
CA TYR A 96 -13.19 -40.38 3.76
C TYR A 96 -14.28 -41.24 4.39
N LEU A 97 -15.05 -40.72 5.34
CA LEU A 97 -16.18 -41.46 5.93
C LEU A 97 -17.26 -41.76 4.87
N ALA A 98 -17.61 -40.77 4.04
CA ALA A 98 -18.54 -40.95 2.93
C ALA A 98 -17.97 -41.91 1.87
N GLY A 99 -16.68 -41.78 1.55
CA GLY A 99 -15.96 -42.70 0.66
C GLY A 99 -15.99 -44.14 1.16
N LEU A 100 -15.79 -44.36 2.47
CA LEU A 100 -15.87 -45.67 3.10
C LEU A 100 -17.28 -46.28 2.98
N LEU A 101 -18.33 -45.47 3.14
CA LEU A 101 -19.71 -45.91 2.96
C LEU A 101 -19.99 -46.37 1.52
N MET A 102 -19.49 -45.63 0.52
CA MET A 102 -19.59 -46.01 -0.90
C MET A 102 -18.85 -47.30 -1.23
N ILE A 103 -17.69 -47.53 -0.62
CA ILE A 103 -16.93 -48.79 -0.76
C ILE A 103 -17.72 -49.95 -0.16
N LYS A 104 -18.32 -49.78 1.03
CA LYS A 104 -19.14 -50.82 1.69
C LYS A 104 -20.38 -51.20 0.87
N LEU A 105 -20.96 -50.26 0.13
CA LEU A 105 -22.10 -50.48 -0.76
C LEU A 105 -21.70 -51.11 -2.11
N GLY A 106 -20.39 -51.29 -2.38
CA GLY A 106 -19.89 -51.92 -3.61
C GLY A 106 -19.88 -51.02 -4.84
N PHE A 107 -20.13 -49.71 -4.70
CA PHE A 107 -20.19 -48.79 -5.83
C PHE A 107 -18.82 -48.39 -6.39
N CYS A 108 -17.75 -48.41 -5.57
CA CYS A 108 -16.44 -47.90 -5.95
C CYS A 108 -15.29 -48.73 -5.35
N SER A 109 -14.15 -48.75 -6.05
CA SER A 109 -12.88 -49.29 -5.54
C SER A 109 -12.22 -48.30 -4.55
N PRO A 110 -11.55 -48.77 -3.49
CA PRO A 110 -10.80 -47.92 -2.57
C PRO A 110 -9.79 -47.00 -3.26
N PHE A 111 -9.15 -47.50 -4.32
CA PHE A 111 -8.17 -46.73 -5.10
C PHE A 111 -8.81 -45.51 -5.79
N THR A 112 -9.99 -45.70 -6.39
CA THR A 112 -10.70 -44.62 -7.10
C THR A 112 -11.12 -43.51 -6.13
N VAL A 113 -11.57 -43.85 -4.93
CA VAL A 113 -11.96 -42.87 -3.90
C VAL A 113 -10.76 -42.04 -3.46
N PHE A 114 -9.63 -42.70 -3.16
CA PHE A 114 -8.40 -42.01 -2.77
C PHE A 114 -7.88 -41.07 -3.88
N GLN A 115 -7.85 -41.58 -5.12
CA GLN A 115 -7.39 -40.80 -6.28
C GLN A 115 -8.22 -39.53 -6.48
N VAL A 116 -9.55 -39.62 -6.40
CA VAL A 116 -10.44 -38.47 -6.59
C VAL A 116 -10.22 -37.42 -5.50
N ILE A 117 -10.18 -37.84 -4.22
CA ILE A 117 -10.01 -36.91 -3.09
C ILE A 117 -8.66 -36.18 -3.18
N GLU A 118 -7.57 -36.89 -3.44
CA GLU A 118 -6.24 -36.27 -3.55
C GLU A 118 -6.10 -35.37 -4.79
N SER A 119 -6.68 -35.79 -5.92
CA SER A 119 -6.66 -34.94 -7.14
C SER A 119 -7.37 -33.61 -6.92
N LEU A 120 -8.49 -33.60 -6.19
CA LEU A 120 -9.23 -32.40 -5.84
C LEU A 120 -8.46 -31.52 -4.85
N ASN A 121 -7.76 -32.12 -3.89
CA ASN A 121 -6.92 -31.41 -2.92
C ASN A 121 -5.78 -30.66 -3.62
N ILE A 122 -5.04 -31.37 -4.49
CA ILE A 122 -3.95 -30.77 -5.27
C ILE A 122 -4.46 -29.64 -6.17
N ALA A 123 -5.58 -29.86 -6.87
CA ALA A 123 -6.19 -28.83 -7.72
C ALA A 123 -6.56 -27.57 -6.93
N THR A 124 -7.14 -27.75 -5.73
CA THR A 124 -7.52 -26.63 -4.85
C THR A 124 -6.30 -25.85 -4.38
N MET A 125 -5.20 -26.54 -4.03
CA MET A 125 -3.95 -25.90 -3.60
C MET A 125 -3.33 -25.05 -4.72
N MET A 126 -3.37 -25.52 -5.97
CA MET A 126 -2.89 -24.75 -7.14
C MET A 126 -3.73 -23.51 -7.40
N VAL A 127 -5.06 -23.60 -7.27
CA VAL A 127 -5.95 -22.45 -7.38
C VAL A 127 -5.66 -21.44 -6.27
N MET A 128 -5.48 -21.89 -5.03
CA MET A 128 -5.16 -21.03 -3.89
C MET A 128 -3.84 -20.29 -4.09
N ALA A 129 -2.80 -20.97 -4.59
CA ALA A 129 -1.52 -20.35 -4.94
C ALA A 129 -1.66 -19.34 -6.08
N THR A 130 -2.55 -19.58 -7.04
CA THR A 130 -2.80 -18.62 -8.13
C THR A 130 -3.48 -17.35 -7.62
N VAL A 131 -4.42 -17.49 -6.67
CA VAL A 131 -5.15 -16.35 -6.07
C VAL A 131 -4.21 -15.39 -5.35
N SER A 132 -3.10 -15.86 -4.76
CA SER A 132 -2.15 -14.96 -4.09
C SER A 132 -1.41 -14.01 -5.04
N PHE A 133 -1.35 -14.30 -6.34
CA PHE A 133 -0.75 -13.41 -7.35
C PHE A 133 -1.72 -12.33 -7.86
N PHE A 134 -3.02 -12.45 -7.57
CA PHE A 134 -4.02 -11.50 -8.04
C PHE A 134 -3.79 -10.05 -7.57
N PRO A 135 -3.41 -9.79 -6.30
CA PRO A 135 -3.10 -8.43 -5.84
C PRO A 135 -1.91 -7.82 -6.57
N GLU A 136 -0.88 -8.62 -6.90
CA GLU A 136 0.29 -8.16 -7.64
C GLU A 136 -0.06 -7.76 -9.06
N TYR A 137 -0.86 -8.59 -9.74
CA TYR A 137 -1.40 -8.25 -11.07
C TYR A 137 -2.20 -6.95 -11.05
N SER A 138 -3.06 -6.77 -10.03
CA SER A 138 -3.83 -5.53 -9.86
C SER A 138 -2.91 -4.32 -9.64
N ARG A 139 -1.85 -4.44 -8.85
CA ARG A 139 -0.88 -3.36 -8.62
C ARG A 139 -0.10 -3.04 -9.89
N ALA A 140 0.38 -4.06 -10.60
CA ALA A 140 1.10 -3.91 -11.85
C ALA A 140 0.27 -3.17 -12.90
N LYS A 141 -1.03 -3.47 -13.00
CA LYS A 141 -1.96 -2.75 -13.89
C LYS A 141 -2.07 -1.27 -13.55
N VAL A 142 -2.18 -0.93 -12.26
CA VAL A 142 -2.24 0.47 -11.80
C VAL A 142 -0.93 1.20 -12.09
N SER A 143 0.22 0.57 -11.81
CA SER A 143 1.54 1.15 -12.10
C SER A 143 1.77 1.36 -13.58
N ALA A 144 1.40 0.38 -14.43
CA ALA A 144 1.50 0.51 -15.87
C ALA A 144 0.61 1.67 -16.38
N ALA A 145 -0.61 1.81 -15.85
CA ALA A 145 -1.49 2.91 -16.21
C ALA A 145 -0.87 4.28 -15.88
N LEU A 146 -0.20 4.42 -14.73
CA LEU A 146 0.53 5.65 -14.36
C LEU A 146 1.69 5.94 -15.32
N ILE A 147 2.47 4.93 -15.70
CA ILE A 147 3.57 5.10 -16.66
C ILE A 147 3.04 5.55 -18.01
N PHE A 148 1.98 4.90 -18.51
CA PHE A 148 1.36 5.29 -19.78
C PHE A 148 0.74 6.68 -19.71
N GLN A 149 0.18 7.07 -18.56
CA GLN A 149 -0.34 8.41 -18.35
C GLN A 149 0.79 9.46 -18.40
N MET A 150 1.91 9.22 -17.73
CA MET A 150 3.08 10.12 -17.76
C MET A 150 3.71 10.20 -19.16
N LEU A 151 3.73 9.08 -19.90
CA LEU A 151 4.28 9.06 -21.26
C LEU A 151 3.39 9.79 -22.27
N ALA A 152 2.07 9.78 -22.06
CA ALA A 152 1.10 10.47 -22.90
C ALA A 152 0.92 11.95 -22.53
N GLU A 153 1.52 12.42 -21.44
CA GLU A 153 1.45 13.81 -21.01
C GLU A 153 2.34 14.68 -21.90
N GLU A 154 1.72 15.61 -22.63
CA GLU A 154 2.43 16.61 -23.44
C GLU A 154 2.77 17.83 -22.58
N SER A 155 4.06 18.17 -22.48
CA SER A 155 4.54 19.32 -21.72
C SER A 155 4.22 20.64 -22.44
N GLU A 156 3.70 21.64 -21.71
CA GLU A 156 3.45 22.99 -22.26
C GLU A 156 4.71 23.66 -22.81
N ILE A 157 5.87 23.39 -22.20
CA ILE A 157 7.19 23.83 -22.67
C ILE A 157 7.97 22.59 -23.11
N ASP A 158 8.02 22.36 -24.42
CA ASP A 158 8.73 21.23 -25.00
C ASP A 158 10.23 21.54 -25.14
N ASN A 159 11.04 20.86 -24.34
CA ASN A 159 12.50 20.99 -24.37
C ASN A 159 13.17 20.14 -25.47
N PHE A 160 12.45 19.17 -26.06
CA PHE A 160 12.97 18.31 -27.12
C PHE A 160 12.67 18.85 -28.52
N SER A 161 11.77 19.82 -28.63
CA SER A 161 11.48 20.49 -29.89
C SER A 161 12.70 21.26 -30.40
N GLU A 162 13.08 21.01 -31.67
CA GLU A 162 14.06 21.86 -32.36
C GLU A 162 13.43 23.16 -32.90
N ALA A 163 12.12 23.35 -32.72
CA ALA A 163 11.43 24.54 -33.15
C ALA A 163 11.87 25.76 -32.32
N GLY A 164 12.13 26.86 -33.01
CA GLY A 164 12.55 28.11 -32.38
C GLY A 164 13.66 28.80 -33.16
N ILE A 165 13.90 30.05 -32.81
CA ILE A 165 15.01 30.82 -33.36
C ILE A 165 16.28 30.52 -32.55
N LYS A 166 17.40 30.34 -33.24
CA LYS A 166 18.74 30.19 -32.64
C LYS A 166 19.60 31.40 -33.01
N PRO A 167 19.31 32.60 -32.47
CA PRO A 167 20.06 33.81 -32.79
C PRO A 167 21.43 33.81 -32.11
N GLU A 168 22.35 34.60 -32.65
CA GLU A 168 23.60 34.93 -31.96
C GLU A 168 23.29 35.83 -30.75
N ILE A 169 23.72 35.40 -29.56
CA ILE A 169 23.30 36.02 -28.29
C ILE A 169 24.32 37.09 -27.87
N GLN A 170 23.92 38.36 -27.85
CA GLN A 170 24.74 39.47 -27.38
C GLN A 170 24.70 39.68 -25.85
N GLY A 171 23.78 39.04 -25.12
CA GLY A 171 23.72 39.07 -23.66
C GLY A 171 22.95 40.24 -23.02
N ASN A 172 22.15 41.00 -23.78
CA ASN A 172 21.22 41.98 -23.21
C ASN A 172 19.94 41.27 -22.71
N VAL A 173 19.55 41.51 -21.46
CA VAL A 173 18.38 40.87 -20.83
C VAL A 173 17.39 41.95 -20.35
N GLN A 174 16.11 41.80 -20.70
CA GLN A 174 15.05 42.70 -20.26
C GLN A 174 13.82 41.88 -19.82
N LEU A 175 13.33 42.19 -18.62
CA LEU A 175 12.04 41.76 -18.09
C LEU A 175 11.12 43.00 -18.13
N SER A 176 9.88 42.85 -18.60
CA SER A 176 8.94 43.97 -18.72
C SER A 176 7.56 43.57 -18.24
N ASP A 177 7.11 44.23 -17.18
CA ASP A 177 5.81 44.05 -16.52
C ASP A 177 5.45 42.57 -16.30
N VAL A 178 6.41 41.79 -15.80
CA VAL A 178 6.25 40.35 -15.61
C VAL A 178 5.47 40.09 -14.33
N ASP A 179 4.33 39.41 -14.49
CA ASP A 179 3.54 38.82 -13.41
C ASP A 179 3.80 37.31 -13.37
N PHE A 180 4.17 36.79 -12.19
CA PHE A 180 4.49 35.36 -12.04
C PHE A 180 3.96 34.78 -10.73
N SER A 181 3.42 33.56 -10.82
CA SER A 181 3.03 32.75 -9.67
C SER A 181 3.45 31.30 -9.91
N TYR A 182 3.98 30.67 -8.86
CA TYR A 182 4.32 29.25 -8.92
C TYR A 182 3.06 28.38 -9.04
N PRO A 183 3.07 27.31 -9.86
CA PRO A 183 1.91 26.43 -10.04
C PRO A 183 1.36 25.81 -8.74
N ASN A 184 2.22 25.56 -7.74
CA ASN A 184 1.80 25.03 -6.42
C ASN A 184 1.07 26.06 -5.54
N SER A 185 1.23 27.36 -5.83
CA SER A 185 0.71 28.45 -5.01
C SER A 185 0.04 29.53 -5.88
N ARG A 186 -0.83 29.11 -6.82
CA ARG A 186 -1.50 30.00 -7.79
C ARG A 186 -2.28 31.16 -7.17
N GLN A 187 -2.61 31.07 -5.88
CA GLN A 187 -3.35 32.11 -5.15
C GLN A 187 -2.49 33.33 -4.79
N ILE A 188 -1.16 33.21 -4.80
CA ILE A 188 -0.25 34.29 -4.41
C ILE A 188 0.66 34.62 -5.60
N LEU A 189 0.58 35.86 -6.08
CA LEU A 189 1.51 36.38 -7.08
C LEU A 189 2.86 36.66 -6.41
N THR A 190 3.92 35.98 -6.87
CA THR A 190 5.28 36.15 -6.34
C THR A 190 5.95 37.37 -6.95
N LEU A 191 5.82 37.58 -8.27
CA LEU A 191 6.27 38.78 -8.96
C LEU A 191 5.05 39.57 -9.42
N LYS A 192 5.01 40.87 -9.10
CA LYS A 192 3.94 41.79 -9.47
C LYS A 192 4.52 42.92 -10.32
N LYS A 193 4.18 42.97 -11.62
CA LYS A 193 4.63 43.97 -12.60
C LYS A 193 6.12 44.28 -12.48
N MET A 194 6.95 43.25 -12.47
CA MET A 194 8.39 43.41 -12.31
C MET A 194 9.02 43.80 -13.65
N SER A 195 9.77 44.89 -13.66
CA SER A 195 10.50 45.39 -14.83
C SER A 195 11.98 45.58 -14.47
N ILE A 196 12.88 44.85 -15.14
CA ILE A 196 14.34 44.92 -14.94
C ILE A 196 15.01 44.95 -16.32
N ARG A 197 16.10 45.70 -16.45
CA ARG A 197 16.95 45.72 -17.65
C ARG A 197 18.42 45.58 -17.25
N ALA A 198 19.10 44.61 -17.85
CA ALA A 198 20.54 44.38 -17.75
C ALA A 198 21.17 44.43 -19.14
N ASN A 199 22.13 45.33 -19.34
CA ASN A 199 22.88 45.40 -20.60
C ASN A 199 24.11 44.49 -20.56
N PHE A 200 24.65 44.17 -21.73
CA PHE A 200 25.86 43.36 -21.86
C PHE A 200 27.01 43.89 -20.98
N GLY A 201 27.61 42.99 -20.20
CA GLY A 201 28.72 43.30 -19.30
C GLY A 201 28.32 43.95 -17.96
N GLN A 202 27.03 44.23 -17.72
CA GLN A 202 26.56 44.77 -16.44
C GLN A 202 26.16 43.65 -15.48
N THR A 203 26.58 43.79 -14.22
CA THR A 203 26.12 42.94 -13.11
C THR A 203 25.05 43.69 -12.34
N ILE A 204 23.87 43.09 -12.19
CA ILE A 204 22.79 43.61 -11.35
C ILE A 204 22.73 42.77 -10.09
N ALA A 205 22.61 43.44 -8.94
CA ALA A 205 22.26 42.80 -7.68
C ALA A 205 20.75 42.88 -7.50
N ILE A 206 20.13 41.75 -7.17
CA ILE A 206 18.68 41.60 -6.92
C ILE A 206 18.50 41.34 -5.43
#